data_AF-A0A7S0CNU7-F1
#
_entry.id   AF-A0A7S0CNU7-F1
#
_cell.length_a   1.000
_cell.length_b   1.000
_cell.length_c   1.000
_cell.angle_alpha   90.00
_cell.angle_beta   90.00
_cell.angle_gamma   90.00
#
_symmetry.space_group_name_H-M   'P 1'
#
loop_
_entity.id
_entity.type
_entity.pdbx_description
1 polymer ?
#
loop_
_entity_poly.entity_id
_entity_poly.type
_entity_poly.pdbx_seq_one_letter_code
_entity_poly.pdbx_strand_id
1 'polypeptide(L)'
;MPRTTASPSAPSARRRARARNAATDASADARNEIVAVEFAPDGGRERVWLAETRGEPAERAPAWGDWRAIHRLDLRPDTRAKGGFAGWRVFGATQKNLARAVKRAFLPAGFPASVSPDYLAFQSWDTAQGLCSYVRGALTTQALLEGVGIGDTEAVAAATAASATAQFVLRDVVGSLGAVLFAASRGGSFDAYAKQWRFFADCANNLGMLLELLAPSLGAIYGQTAFFLVACLGSLARALCGVAGGASRVALTRHFARAHNAADVAAKEGSQETAASVIGSLIGVLVARATDASHVARWVTFLALTAAHVFCNARAARSLGVDAVNRHRALSMLDAFFHKGEVPTPIEMAKTEPLLFVPRSVKDDGIALGASLASVDAET
;
A
#
# COMPACT_ATOMS: atom_id res chain seq x y z
N MET A 1 25.89 -36.98 -76.50
CA MET A 1 24.93 -37.55 -75.52
C MET A 1 25.42 -38.93 -75.11
N PRO A 2 25.26 -39.43 -73.87
CA PRO A 2 24.75 -38.83 -72.62
C PRO A 2 25.86 -38.66 -71.54
N ARG A 3 25.97 -37.51 -70.85
CA ARG A 3 25.46 -37.15 -69.49
C ARG A 3 25.92 -38.07 -68.33
N THR A 4 27.08 -37.74 -67.76
CA THR A 4 27.56 -38.13 -66.43
C THR A 4 26.97 -37.21 -65.36
N THR A 5 26.23 -37.75 -64.39
CA THR A 5 25.76 -37.01 -63.21
C THR A 5 26.75 -37.16 -62.05
N ALA A 6 27.51 -36.10 -61.77
CA ALA A 6 28.36 -35.98 -60.59
C ALA A 6 27.52 -35.62 -59.35
N SER A 7 27.76 -36.33 -58.26
CA SER A 7 27.20 -36.09 -56.92
C SER A 7 27.77 -34.80 -56.31
N PRO A 8 26.98 -33.96 -55.60
CA PRO A 8 27.53 -32.77 -54.95
C PRO A 8 28.31 -33.15 -53.68
N SER A 9 29.60 -32.84 -53.69
CA SER A 9 30.54 -33.00 -52.57
C SER A 9 30.13 -32.19 -51.34
N ALA A 10 30.15 -32.82 -50.17
CA ALA A 10 29.89 -32.18 -48.88
C ALA A 10 30.94 -31.08 -48.55
N PRO A 11 30.54 -29.95 -47.95
CA PRO A 11 31.47 -28.86 -47.65
C PRO A 11 32.43 -29.22 -46.51
N SER A 12 33.71 -28.87 -46.70
CA SER A 12 34.83 -29.17 -45.80
C SER A 12 34.72 -28.48 -44.43
N ALA A 13 35.31 -29.11 -43.41
CA ALA A 13 35.19 -28.73 -42.00
C ALA A 13 35.58 -27.27 -41.68
N ARG A 14 36.50 -26.67 -42.45
CA ARG A 14 36.88 -25.25 -42.32
C ARG A 14 35.74 -24.29 -42.69
N ARG A 15 34.87 -24.65 -43.64
CA ARG A 15 33.69 -23.85 -44.02
C ARG A 15 32.59 -23.91 -42.95
N ARG A 16 32.46 -25.06 -42.26
CA ARG A 16 31.53 -25.21 -41.13
C ARG A 16 31.97 -24.42 -39.90
N ALA A 17 33.27 -24.37 -39.61
CA ALA A 17 33.79 -23.57 -38.49
C ALA A 17 33.61 -22.05 -38.73
N ARG A 18 33.82 -21.57 -39.96
CA ARG A 18 33.62 -20.15 -40.30
C ARG A 18 32.15 -19.74 -40.30
N ALA A 19 31.25 -20.63 -40.71
CA ALA A 19 29.80 -20.42 -40.60
C ALA A 19 29.30 -20.47 -39.15
N ARG A 20 29.94 -21.28 -38.29
CA ARG A 20 29.59 -21.41 -36.88
C ARG A 20 30.07 -20.19 -36.06
N ASN A 21 31.24 -19.64 -36.39
CA ASN A 21 31.73 -18.40 -35.77
C ASN A 21 30.96 -17.15 -36.28
N ALA A 22 30.57 -17.12 -37.56
CA ALA A 22 29.70 -16.07 -38.08
C ALA A 22 28.27 -16.14 -37.49
N ALA A 23 27.78 -17.33 -37.14
CA ALA A 23 26.50 -17.51 -36.47
C ALA A 23 26.55 -17.18 -34.96
N THR A 24 27.71 -17.29 -34.32
CA THR A 24 27.88 -16.85 -32.92
C THR A 24 28.09 -15.35 -32.80
N ASP A 25 28.73 -14.69 -33.79
CA ASP A 25 28.86 -13.23 -33.80
C ASP A 25 27.56 -12.52 -34.24
N ALA A 26 26.71 -13.16 -35.05
CA ALA A 26 25.38 -12.63 -35.41
C ALA A 26 24.32 -12.80 -34.31
N SER A 27 24.63 -13.52 -33.22
CA SER A 27 23.72 -13.77 -32.10
C SER A 27 23.86 -12.73 -30.97
N ALA A 28 24.78 -11.76 -31.09
CA ALA A 28 25.13 -10.85 -30.00
C ALA A 28 24.41 -9.48 -30.05
N ASP A 29 23.63 -9.17 -31.09
CA ASP A 29 23.13 -7.80 -31.30
C ASP A 29 21.59 -7.67 -31.47
N ALA A 30 20.82 -8.75 -31.27
CA ALA A 30 19.38 -8.65 -31.13
C ALA A 30 19.02 -8.42 -29.65
N ARG A 31 18.99 -7.15 -29.22
CA ARG A 31 18.44 -6.78 -27.91
C ARG A 31 16.95 -7.08 -27.92
N ASN A 32 16.59 -8.29 -27.53
CA ASN A 32 15.22 -8.70 -27.32
C ASN A 32 14.66 -7.93 -26.10
N GLU A 33 14.05 -6.77 -26.32
CA GLU A 33 13.25 -6.10 -25.31
C GLU A 33 12.00 -6.94 -25.02
N ILE A 34 11.72 -7.14 -23.73
CA ILE A 34 10.47 -7.76 -23.28
C ILE A 34 9.37 -6.73 -23.52
N VAL A 35 8.46 -7.03 -24.45
CA VAL A 35 7.41 -6.07 -24.88
C VAL A 35 6.07 -6.33 -24.20
N ALA A 36 5.79 -7.57 -23.78
CA ALA A 36 4.61 -7.86 -22.97
C ALA A 36 4.78 -9.16 -22.17
N VAL A 37 4.14 -9.24 -20.99
CA VAL A 37 4.03 -10.46 -20.19
C VAL A 37 2.56 -10.74 -19.94
N GLU A 38 2.08 -11.89 -20.40
CA GLU A 38 0.73 -12.38 -20.10
C GLU A 38 0.79 -13.27 -18.86
N PHE A 39 0.06 -12.86 -17.83
CA PHE A 39 -0.06 -13.60 -16.57
C PHE A 39 -1.32 -14.46 -16.61
N ALA A 40 -1.18 -15.75 -16.29
CA ALA A 40 -2.32 -16.63 -16.12
C ALA A 40 -3.20 -16.16 -14.94
N PRO A 41 -4.51 -16.49 -14.92
CA PRO A 41 -5.41 -16.17 -13.82
C PRO A 41 -4.95 -16.69 -12.45
N ASP A 42 -4.04 -17.66 -12.42
CA ASP A 42 -3.49 -18.24 -11.20
C ASP A 42 -2.16 -17.60 -10.75
N GLY A 43 -1.67 -16.57 -11.46
CA GLY A 43 -0.43 -15.87 -11.14
C GLY A 43 0.84 -16.57 -11.64
N GLY A 44 0.73 -17.62 -12.46
CA GLY A 44 1.83 -18.14 -13.27
C GLY A 44 2.16 -17.17 -14.42
N ARG A 45 3.44 -17.00 -14.76
CA ARG A 45 3.86 -16.32 -16.00
C ARG A 45 3.60 -17.28 -17.16
N GLU A 46 2.63 -17.01 -18.01
CA GLU A 46 2.27 -17.95 -19.07
C GLU A 46 2.93 -17.60 -20.41
N ARG A 47 3.10 -16.31 -20.74
CA ARG A 47 3.79 -15.92 -21.99
C ARG A 47 4.62 -14.64 -21.82
N VAL A 48 5.90 -14.71 -22.20
CA VAL A 48 6.77 -13.54 -22.36
C VAL A 48 6.89 -13.29 -23.86
N TRP A 49 6.49 -12.10 -24.30
CA TRP A 49 6.52 -11.69 -25.69
C TRP A 49 7.77 -10.82 -25.92
N LEU A 50 8.67 -11.28 -26.77
CA LEU A 50 9.90 -10.57 -27.16
C LEU A 50 9.66 -9.91 -28.52
N ALA A 51 10.10 -8.66 -28.70
CA ALA A 51 10.16 -8.07 -30.03
C ALA A 51 11.48 -8.47 -30.71
N GLU A 52 11.38 -9.09 -31.89
CA GLU A 52 12.51 -9.26 -32.80
C GLU A 52 12.40 -8.18 -33.88
N THR A 53 13.26 -7.16 -33.82
CA THR A 53 13.37 -6.16 -34.88
C THR A 53 14.20 -6.75 -36.02
N ARG A 54 13.53 -7.29 -37.04
CA ARG A 54 14.22 -7.70 -38.28
C ARG A 54 14.62 -6.47 -39.10
N GLY A 55 15.86 -6.02 -38.90
CA GLY A 55 16.68 -5.46 -39.99
C GLY A 55 16.53 -3.99 -40.35
N GLU A 56 15.91 -3.13 -39.52
CA GLU A 56 16.04 -1.67 -39.68
C GLU A 56 16.78 -1.03 -38.49
N PRO A 57 17.61 0.01 -38.72
CA PRO A 57 18.36 0.67 -37.67
C PRO A 57 17.40 1.32 -36.65
N ALA A 58 17.72 1.15 -35.38
CA ALA A 58 16.92 1.58 -34.23
C ALA A 58 16.94 3.11 -34.00
N GLU A 59 16.48 3.92 -34.96
CA GLU A 59 16.47 5.39 -34.79
C GLU A 59 15.08 6.04 -34.64
N ARG A 60 13.97 5.30 -34.74
CA ARG A 60 12.66 5.84 -34.35
C ARG A 60 11.80 4.80 -33.63
N ALA A 61 11.71 4.92 -32.32
CA ALA A 61 10.59 4.35 -31.59
C ALA A 61 9.29 5.01 -32.11
N PRO A 62 8.25 4.24 -32.49
CA PRO A 62 7.03 4.81 -33.05
C PRO A 62 6.29 5.68 -32.03
N ALA A 63 5.79 6.83 -32.49
CA ALA A 63 5.00 7.74 -31.66
C ALA A 63 3.64 7.11 -31.30
N TRP A 64 3.10 7.49 -30.14
CA TRP A 64 1.79 7.02 -29.67
C TRP A 64 0.70 7.43 -30.68
N GLY A 65 0.17 6.47 -31.44
CA GLY A 65 -0.79 6.68 -32.53
C GLY A 65 -0.42 6.01 -33.86
N ASP A 66 0.85 5.63 -34.06
CA ASP A 66 1.31 5.01 -35.31
C ASP A 66 1.35 3.47 -35.22
N TRP A 67 0.18 2.87 -34.97
CA TRP A 67 0.02 1.41 -34.83
C TRP A 67 0.29 0.64 -36.13
N ARG A 68 0.41 1.34 -37.27
CA ARG A 68 0.71 0.75 -38.58
C ARG A 68 2.21 0.51 -38.80
N ALA A 69 3.07 1.21 -38.05
CA ALA A 69 4.52 1.00 -38.06
C ALA A 69 4.96 -0.24 -37.26
N ILE A 70 4.04 -0.88 -36.52
CA ILE A 70 4.29 -2.18 -35.88
C ILE A 70 4.22 -3.25 -36.97
N HIS A 71 5.33 -3.44 -37.70
CA HIS A 71 5.49 -4.56 -38.60
C HIS A 71 5.35 -5.85 -37.80
N ARG A 72 4.22 -6.53 -38.01
CA ARG A 72 3.88 -7.92 -37.62
C ARG A 72 4.93 -8.53 -36.66
N LEU A 73 4.74 -8.32 -35.35
CA LEU A 73 5.51 -9.03 -34.34
C LEU A 73 5.16 -10.52 -34.45
N ASP A 74 6.08 -11.33 -34.97
CA ASP A 74 5.93 -12.79 -35.00
C ASP A 74 6.22 -13.34 -33.61
N LEU A 75 5.16 -13.42 -32.83
CA LEU A 75 5.23 -13.89 -31.48
C LEU A 75 5.35 -15.43 -31.42
N ARG A 76 6.45 -15.96 -30.87
CA ARG A 76 6.66 -17.42 -30.71
C ARG A 76 6.64 -17.84 -29.24
N PRO A 77 5.87 -18.87 -28.86
CA PRO A 77 5.94 -19.41 -27.51
C PRO A 77 7.29 -20.10 -27.26
N ASP A 78 7.90 -19.84 -26.09
CA ASP A 78 9.06 -20.60 -25.64
C ASP A 78 8.63 -22.02 -25.26
N THR A 79 9.10 -23.00 -26.02
CA THR A 79 8.75 -24.42 -25.88
C THR A 79 9.72 -25.21 -25.02
N ARG A 80 10.69 -24.55 -24.35
CA ARG A 80 11.65 -25.25 -23.45
C ARG A 80 11.05 -25.70 -22.11
N ALA A 81 9.85 -25.25 -21.74
CA ALA A 81 9.16 -25.70 -20.54
C ALA A 81 8.21 -26.89 -20.87
N LYS A 82 8.75 -28.03 -21.32
CA LYS A 82 7.96 -29.27 -21.39
C LYS A 82 7.97 -29.99 -20.05
N GLY A 83 6.77 -30.34 -19.61
CA GLY A 83 6.46 -30.85 -18.28
C GLY A 83 6.80 -32.31 -18.03
N GLY A 84 6.66 -32.69 -16.77
CA GLY A 84 6.54 -34.06 -16.31
C GLY A 84 5.33 -34.16 -15.39
N PHE A 85 4.42 -35.09 -15.70
CA PHE A 85 3.21 -35.37 -14.91
C PHE A 85 3.36 -36.72 -14.19
N ALA A 86 2.61 -36.82 -13.09
CA ALA A 86 2.20 -38.00 -12.32
C ALA A 86 3.12 -38.54 -11.19
N GLY A 87 2.51 -38.62 -9.99
CA GLY A 87 2.61 -39.80 -9.14
C GLY A 87 3.15 -39.57 -7.73
N TRP A 88 2.26 -39.69 -6.74
CA TRP A 88 2.50 -39.89 -5.30
C TRP A 88 2.87 -38.65 -4.47
N ARG A 89 1.94 -38.23 -3.58
CA ARG A 89 2.13 -37.64 -2.22
C ARG A 89 0.90 -36.83 -1.76
N VAL A 90 -0.16 -37.49 -1.33
CA VAL A 90 -1.44 -36.83 -0.98
C VAL A 90 -1.46 -36.18 0.41
N PHE A 91 -0.52 -36.46 1.33
CA PHE A 91 -0.51 -35.80 2.65
C PHE A 91 0.46 -34.60 2.76
N GLY A 92 1.45 -34.47 1.88
CA GLY A 92 2.36 -33.31 1.81
C GLY A 92 1.97 -32.24 0.78
N ALA A 93 1.02 -32.56 -0.12
CA ALA A 93 0.53 -31.64 -1.14
C ALA A 93 -0.42 -30.59 -0.55
N THR A 94 -1.25 -30.95 0.43
CA THR A 94 -2.26 -30.06 1.01
C THR A 94 -1.65 -28.85 1.72
N GLN A 95 -0.60 -29.04 2.54
CA GLN A 95 0.09 -27.93 3.20
C GLN A 95 0.85 -27.04 2.21
N LYS A 96 1.52 -27.63 1.20
CA LYS A 96 2.23 -26.85 0.17
C LYS A 96 1.26 -26.06 -0.72
N ASN A 97 0.09 -26.62 -1.00
CA ASN A 97 -0.96 -25.96 -1.76
C ASN A 97 -1.63 -24.85 -0.95
N LEU A 98 -1.86 -25.06 0.35
CA LEU A 98 -2.36 -24.02 1.26
C LEU A 98 -1.36 -22.88 1.42
N ALA A 99 -0.08 -23.18 1.68
CA ALA A 99 0.95 -22.16 1.79
C ALA A 99 1.09 -21.34 0.50
N ARG A 100 0.95 -21.99 -0.67
CA ARG A 100 0.93 -21.31 -1.97
C ARG A 100 -0.32 -20.44 -2.14
N ALA A 101 -1.49 -20.92 -1.72
CA ALA A 101 -2.73 -20.16 -1.77
C ALA A 101 -2.67 -18.92 -0.86
N VAL A 102 -2.18 -19.07 0.38
CA VAL A 102 -1.94 -17.96 1.32
C VAL A 102 -0.95 -16.97 0.72
N LYS A 103 0.19 -17.44 0.19
CA LYS A 103 1.16 -16.55 -0.49
C LYS A 103 0.51 -15.80 -1.66
N ARG A 104 -0.31 -16.47 -2.49
CA ARG A 104 -1.01 -15.84 -3.62
C ARG A 104 -2.07 -14.83 -3.17
N ALA A 105 -2.76 -15.09 -2.05
CA ALA A 105 -3.80 -14.20 -1.54
C ALA A 105 -3.22 -12.94 -0.89
N PHE A 106 -2.10 -13.08 -0.15
CA PHE A 106 -1.60 -12.01 0.71
C PHE A 106 -0.29 -11.38 0.25
N LEU A 107 0.48 -11.99 -0.65
CA LEU A 107 1.76 -11.44 -1.09
C LEU A 107 1.74 -11.10 -2.59
N PRO A 108 2.41 -10.00 -2.99
CA PRO A 108 2.50 -9.63 -4.40
C PRO A 108 3.19 -10.69 -5.26
N ALA A 109 2.83 -10.74 -6.53
CA ALA A 109 3.48 -11.60 -7.52
C ALA A 109 4.97 -11.24 -7.60
N GLY A 110 5.84 -12.25 -7.59
CA GLY A 110 7.30 -12.05 -7.58
C GLY A 110 7.90 -11.73 -6.21
N PHE A 111 7.11 -11.78 -5.12
CA PHE A 111 7.63 -11.60 -3.76
C PHE A 111 8.76 -12.61 -3.43
N PRO A 112 9.90 -12.17 -2.86
CA PRO A 112 10.15 -10.83 -2.30
C PRO A 112 10.72 -9.78 -3.27
N ALA A 113 11.21 -10.17 -4.44
CA ALA A 113 11.96 -9.28 -5.34
C ALA A 113 11.11 -8.17 -5.99
N SER A 114 9.79 -8.32 -6.02
CA SER A 114 8.87 -7.36 -6.64
C SER A 114 8.44 -6.21 -5.72
N VAL A 115 8.86 -6.24 -4.46
CA VAL A 115 8.54 -5.19 -3.48
C VAL A 115 9.80 -4.64 -2.82
N SER A 116 9.69 -3.48 -2.16
CA SER A 116 10.80 -2.95 -1.38
C SER A 116 11.10 -3.81 -0.14
N PRO A 117 12.36 -3.80 0.36
CA PRO A 117 12.78 -4.66 1.47
C PRO A 117 12.03 -4.43 2.79
N ASP A 118 11.48 -3.24 3.00
CA ASP A 118 10.72 -2.82 4.18
C ASP A 118 9.25 -3.26 4.15
N TYR A 119 8.74 -3.80 3.03
CA TYR A 119 7.34 -4.18 2.85
C TYR A 119 6.83 -5.11 3.95
N LEU A 120 7.48 -6.26 4.18
CA LEU A 120 6.98 -7.22 5.18
C LEU A 120 7.04 -6.68 6.60
N ALA A 121 8.10 -5.95 6.94
CA ALA A 121 8.24 -5.35 8.25
C ALA A 121 7.10 -4.37 8.50
N PHE A 122 6.83 -3.48 7.53
CA PHE A 122 5.73 -2.55 7.59
C PHE A 122 4.38 -3.28 7.71
N GLN A 123 4.04 -4.18 6.78
CA GLN A 123 2.74 -4.85 6.77
C GLN A 123 2.46 -5.65 8.04
N SER A 124 3.50 -6.23 8.66
CA SER A 124 3.35 -6.96 9.92
C SER A 124 2.92 -6.03 11.06
N TRP A 125 3.56 -4.86 11.18
CA TRP A 125 3.21 -3.86 12.18
C TRP A 125 1.88 -3.15 11.87
N ASP A 126 1.62 -2.83 10.60
CA ASP A 126 0.36 -2.23 10.11
C ASP A 126 -0.82 -3.18 10.39
N THR A 127 -0.66 -4.48 10.14
CA THR A 127 -1.69 -5.50 10.46
C THR A 127 -1.95 -5.59 11.96
N ALA A 128 -0.90 -5.64 12.79
CA ALA A 128 -1.05 -5.68 14.25
C ALA A 128 -1.73 -4.41 14.80
N GLN A 129 -1.37 -3.25 14.23
CA GLN A 129 -2.01 -1.97 14.52
C GLN A 129 -3.49 -1.97 14.10
N GLY A 130 -3.80 -2.43 12.88
CA GLY A 130 -5.15 -2.56 12.36
C GLY A 130 -6.03 -3.46 13.25
N LEU A 131 -5.52 -4.62 13.68
CA LEU A 131 -6.22 -5.49 14.62
C LEU A 131 -6.60 -4.77 15.92
N CYS A 132 -5.70 -3.98 16.50
CA CYS A 132 -6.00 -3.17 17.69
C CYS A 132 -7.11 -2.15 17.41
N SER A 133 -7.14 -1.57 16.21
CA SER A 133 -8.17 -0.62 15.78
C SER A 133 -9.53 -1.30 15.65
N TYR A 134 -9.60 -2.46 15.00
CA TYR A 134 -10.84 -3.22 14.80
C TYR A 134 -11.46 -3.71 16.11
N VAL A 135 -10.64 -4.22 17.04
CA VAL A 135 -11.13 -4.65 18.36
C VAL A 135 -11.69 -3.46 19.15
N ARG A 136 -11.00 -2.31 19.16
CA ARG A 136 -11.51 -1.09 19.79
C ARG A 136 -12.76 -0.57 19.11
N GLY A 137 -12.86 -0.71 17.78
CA GLY A 137 -14.03 -0.29 17.01
C GLY A 137 -15.32 -0.96 17.50
N ALA A 138 -15.27 -2.21 17.94
CA ALA A 138 -16.43 -2.87 18.54
C ALA A 138 -16.82 -2.22 19.88
N LEU A 139 -15.85 -1.85 20.73
CA LEU A 139 -16.09 -1.17 22.00
C LEU A 139 -16.71 0.22 21.80
N THR A 140 -16.20 1.01 20.84
CA THR A 140 -16.74 2.34 20.56
C THR A 140 -18.12 2.27 19.92
N THR A 141 -18.35 1.29 19.04
CA THR A 141 -19.68 1.03 18.47
C THR A 141 -20.69 0.67 19.57
N GLN A 142 -20.33 -0.24 20.47
CA GLN A 142 -21.21 -0.60 21.59
C GLN A 142 -21.53 0.62 22.47
N ALA A 143 -20.51 1.41 22.83
CA ALA A 143 -20.71 2.62 23.63
C ALA A 143 -21.63 3.65 22.94
N LEU A 144 -21.46 3.88 21.63
CA LEU A 144 -22.36 4.76 20.89
C LEU A 144 -23.81 4.27 20.89
N LEU A 145 -24.04 2.96 20.73
CA LEU A 145 -25.39 2.39 20.78
C LEU A 145 -26.03 2.55 22.17
N GLU A 146 -25.25 2.41 23.24
CA GLU A 146 -25.68 2.70 24.61
C GLU A 146 -26.07 4.18 24.77
N GLY A 147 -25.26 5.11 24.25
CA GLY A 147 -25.49 6.54 24.39
C GLY A 147 -26.75 7.07 23.68
N VAL A 148 -27.18 6.39 22.62
CA VAL A 148 -28.42 6.71 21.87
C VAL A 148 -29.68 6.12 22.52
N GLY A 149 -29.54 5.13 23.40
CA GLY A 149 -30.66 4.59 24.18
C GLY A 149 -31.51 3.53 23.48
N ILE A 150 -30.94 2.73 22.56
CA ILE A 150 -31.64 1.66 21.80
C ILE A 150 -32.02 0.43 22.70
N GLY A 151 -32.32 0.64 23.99
CA GLY A 151 -32.56 -0.42 24.99
C GLY A 151 -33.99 -0.53 25.55
N ASP A 152 -34.91 0.35 25.17
CA ASP A 152 -36.26 0.43 25.77
C ASP A 152 -37.33 -0.40 25.01
N THR A 153 -38.55 -0.53 25.56
CA THR A 153 -39.68 -1.35 25.04
C THR A 153 -39.92 -1.21 23.52
N GLU A 154 -40.46 -2.23 22.82
CA GLU A 154 -40.59 -2.27 21.34
C GLU A 154 -41.12 -0.99 20.65
N ALA A 155 -42.16 -0.35 21.20
CA ALA A 155 -42.71 0.89 20.63
C ALA A 155 -41.77 2.10 20.83
N VAL A 156 -41.08 2.15 21.97
CA VAL A 156 -40.03 3.14 22.25
C VAL A 156 -38.79 2.82 21.41
N ALA A 157 -38.39 1.56 21.30
CA ALA A 157 -37.28 1.11 20.46
C ALA A 157 -37.45 1.49 18.98
N ALA A 158 -38.67 1.41 18.42
CA ALA A 158 -38.92 1.81 17.03
C ALA A 158 -38.76 3.34 16.83
N ALA A 159 -39.31 4.15 17.72
CA ALA A 159 -39.14 5.62 17.69
C ALA A 159 -37.69 6.04 17.98
N THR A 160 -37.02 5.32 18.89
CA THR A 160 -35.61 5.49 19.22
C THR A 160 -34.70 5.03 18.08
N ALA A 161 -35.05 3.99 17.33
CA ALA A 161 -34.27 3.51 16.19
C ALA A 161 -34.29 4.52 15.02
N ALA A 162 -35.45 5.13 14.72
CA ALA A 162 -35.55 6.15 13.69
C ALA A 162 -34.74 7.41 14.05
N SER A 163 -34.86 7.88 15.29
CA SER A 163 -34.08 9.02 15.80
C SER A 163 -32.58 8.71 15.88
N ALA A 164 -32.20 7.52 16.34
CA ALA A 164 -30.83 7.01 16.33
C ALA A 164 -30.21 7.03 14.93
N THR A 165 -30.97 6.53 13.95
CA THR A 165 -30.55 6.51 12.56
C THR A 165 -30.32 7.92 12.04
N ALA A 166 -31.25 8.85 12.31
CA ALA A 166 -31.10 10.25 11.92
C ALA A 166 -29.86 10.89 12.58
N GLN A 167 -29.60 10.61 13.86
CA GLN A 167 -28.41 11.09 14.56
C GLN A 167 -27.12 10.53 13.92
N PHE A 168 -27.03 9.23 13.65
CA PHE A 168 -25.85 8.66 13.00
C PHE A 168 -25.64 9.21 11.58
N VAL A 169 -26.71 9.38 10.80
CA VAL A 169 -26.62 10.01 9.49
C VAL A 169 -26.09 11.44 9.60
N LEU A 170 -26.64 12.25 10.51
CA LEU A 170 -26.20 13.64 10.67
C LEU A 170 -24.75 13.73 11.14
N ARG A 171 -24.37 12.87 12.10
CA ARG A 171 -22.99 12.70 12.57
C ARG A 171 -22.04 12.40 11.39
N ASP A 172 -22.43 11.50 10.50
CA ASP A 172 -21.61 11.07 9.36
C ASP A 172 -21.56 12.10 8.23
N VAL A 173 -22.61 12.90 8.06
CA VAL A 173 -22.60 14.07 7.17
C VAL A 173 -21.58 15.10 7.66
N VAL A 174 -21.56 15.41 8.96
CA VAL A 174 -20.56 16.34 9.54
C VAL A 174 -19.14 15.82 9.31
N GLY A 175 -18.90 14.53 9.56
CA GLY A 175 -17.60 13.92 9.31
C GLY A 175 -17.18 13.98 7.84
N SER A 176 -18.10 13.66 6.94
CA SER A 176 -17.85 13.65 5.49
C SER A 176 -17.57 15.06 4.94
N LEU A 177 -18.33 16.08 5.36
CA LEU A 177 -18.07 17.47 4.98
C LEU A 177 -16.70 17.94 5.48
N GLY A 178 -16.33 17.60 6.71
CA GLY A 178 -15.01 17.92 7.25
C GLY A 178 -13.87 17.22 6.51
N ALA A 179 -14.07 15.96 6.11
CA ALA A 179 -13.11 15.24 5.27
C ALA A 179 -12.90 15.91 3.90
N VAL A 180 -13.98 16.37 3.25
CA VAL A 180 -13.89 17.10 1.96
C VAL A 180 -13.11 18.40 2.13
N LEU A 181 -13.43 19.21 3.15
CA LEU A 181 -12.73 20.45 3.45
C LEU A 181 -11.24 20.21 3.77
N PHE A 182 -10.95 19.15 4.53
CA PHE A 182 -9.58 18.77 4.86
C PHE A 182 -8.80 18.35 3.61
N ALA A 183 -9.37 17.51 2.75
CA ALA A 183 -8.76 17.11 1.49
C ALA A 183 -8.45 18.34 0.60
N ALA A 184 -9.41 19.28 0.49
CA ALA A 184 -9.22 20.52 -0.26
C ALA A 184 -8.09 21.40 0.30
N SER A 185 -7.94 21.46 1.62
CA SER A 185 -6.94 22.31 2.27
C SER A 185 -5.50 21.74 2.32
N ARG A 186 -5.34 20.41 2.30
CA ARG A 186 -4.04 19.74 2.54
C ARG A 186 -3.57 18.82 1.40
N GLY A 187 -4.36 18.67 0.34
CA GLY A 187 -4.11 17.74 -0.77
C GLY A 187 -2.70 17.75 -1.35
N GLY A 188 -2.12 18.92 -1.58
CA GLY A 188 -0.79 19.07 -2.20
C GLY A 188 0.39 18.57 -1.37
N SER A 189 0.18 18.18 -0.11
CA SER A 189 1.26 17.76 0.81
C SER A 189 1.28 16.27 1.15
N PHE A 190 0.28 15.50 0.69
CA PHE A 190 0.15 14.09 1.07
C PHE A 190 1.30 13.23 0.54
N ASP A 191 1.72 13.45 -0.71
CA ASP A 191 2.85 12.72 -1.30
C ASP A 191 4.18 13.06 -0.61
N ALA A 192 4.41 14.35 -0.30
CA ALA A 192 5.67 14.82 0.28
C ALA A 192 5.92 14.31 1.71
N TYR A 193 4.86 14.14 2.50
CA TYR A 193 4.96 13.75 3.91
C TYR A 193 4.15 12.49 4.23
N ALA A 194 4.15 11.51 3.32
CA ALA A 194 3.31 10.32 3.41
C ALA A 194 3.41 9.60 4.78
N LYS A 195 4.63 9.49 5.33
CA LYS A 195 4.85 8.86 6.64
C LYS A 195 4.22 9.65 7.80
N GLN A 196 4.38 10.97 7.81
CA GLN A 196 3.79 11.85 8.83
C GLN A 196 2.26 11.90 8.70
N TRP A 197 1.74 11.92 7.47
CA TRP A 197 0.30 11.87 7.21
C TRP A 197 -0.31 10.53 7.62
N ARG A 198 0.38 9.41 7.40
CA ARG A 198 -0.04 8.10 7.91
C ARG A 198 -0.11 8.12 9.44
N PHE A 199 0.95 8.56 10.10
CA PHE A 199 0.98 8.64 11.56
C PHE A 199 -0.08 9.61 12.12
N PHE A 200 -0.31 10.74 11.46
CA PHE A 200 -1.40 11.67 11.76
C PHE A 200 -2.78 11.00 11.64
N ALA A 201 -3.02 10.25 10.56
CA ALA A 201 -4.29 9.56 10.34
C ALA A 201 -4.61 8.65 11.53
N ASP A 202 -3.65 7.85 11.96
CA ASP A 202 -3.81 6.96 13.11
C ASP A 202 -4.03 7.69 14.43
N CYS A 203 -3.36 8.84 14.64
CA CYS A 203 -3.62 9.71 15.79
C CYS A 203 -5.05 10.27 15.75
N ALA A 204 -5.52 10.71 14.58
CA ALA A 204 -6.89 11.20 14.39
C ALA A 204 -7.92 10.08 14.63
N ASN A 205 -7.63 8.85 14.18
CA ASN A 205 -8.48 7.69 14.48
C ASN A 205 -8.52 7.36 15.97
N ASN A 206 -7.38 7.39 16.66
CA ASN A 206 -7.32 7.17 18.11
C ASN A 206 -8.14 8.22 18.87
N LEU A 207 -8.02 9.49 18.49
CA LEU A 207 -8.83 10.57 19.05
C LEU A 207 -10.32 10.35 18.76
N GLY A 208 -10.66 10.01 17.52
CA GLY A 208 -12.05 9.74 17.13
C GLY A 208 -12.69 8.62 17.95
N MET A 209 -11.99 7.49 18.06
CA MET A 209 -12.41 6.36 18.88
C MET A 209 -12.53 6.71 20.37
N LEU A 210 -11.60 7.52 20.91
CA LEU A 210 -11.67 7.98 22.28
C LEU A 210 -12.91 8.85 22.53
N LEU A 211 -13.21 9.78 21.62
CA LEU A 211 -14.39 10.63 21.70
C LEU A 211 -15.68 9.81 21.60
N GLU A 212 -15.75 8.83 20.70
CA GLU A 212 -16.89 7.92 20.59
C GLU A 212 -17.12 7.10 21.86
N LEU A 213 -16.05 6.60 22.50
CA LEU A 213 -16.16 5.88 23.77
C LEU A 213 -16.57 6.79 24.93
N LEU A 214 -16.13 8.04 24.91
CA LEU A 214 -16.40 9.04 25.95
C LEU A 214 -17.80 9.66 25.83
N ALA A 215 -18.35 9.72 24.61
CA ALA A 215 -19.61 10.39 24.31
C ALA A 215 -20.77 10.02 25.25
N PRO A 216 -21.03 8.72 25.57
CA PRO A 216 -22.12 8.36 26.47
C PRO A 216 -21.93 8.89 27.89
N SER A 217 -20.69 8.90 28.39
CA SER A 217 -20.38 9.44 29.73
C SER A 217 -20.64 10.95 29.79
N LEU A 218 -20.25 11.69 28.74
CA LEU A 218 -20.56 13.11 28.64
C LEU A 218 -22.04 13.37 28.40
N GLY A 219 -22.73 12.49 27.69
CA GLY A 219 -24.19 12.50 27.54
C GLY A 219 -24.93 12.36 28.87
N ALA A 220 -24.46 11.46 29.73
CA ALA A 220 -25.03 11.24 31.05
C ALA A 220 -24.84 12.45 31.99
N ILE A 221 -23.72 13.16 31.87
CA ILE A 221 -23.39 14.31 32.75
C ILE A 221 -24.00 15.62 32.23
N TYR A 222 -23.92 15.87 30.92
CA TYR A 222 -24.23 17.16 30.29
C TYR A 222 -25.44 17.13 29.33
N GLY A 223 -26.11 15.97 29.21
CA GLY A 223 -27.31 15.78 28.40
C GLY A 223 -27.04 15.31 26.96
N GLN A 224 -28.11 14.96 26.26
CA GLN A 224 -28.07 14.35 24.92
C GLN A 224 -27.40 15.22 23.85
N THR A 225 -27.47 16.55 23.97
CA THR A 225 -26.74 17.46 23.09
C THR A 225 -25.22 17.26 23.20
N ALA A 226 -24.69 17.08 24.42
CA ALA A 226 -23.27 16.85 24.63
C ALA A 226 -22.81 15.51 24.05
N PHE A 227 -23.60 14.44 24.25
CA PHE A 227 -23.38 13.15 23.58
C PHE A 227 -23.22 13.34 22.06
N PHE A 228 -24.21 13.99 21.45
CA PHE A 228 -24.27 14.13 20.00
C PHE A 228 -23.10 14.97 19.45
N LEU A 229 -22.73 16.07 20.11
CA LEU A 229 -21.61 16.90 19.70
C LEU A 229 -20.28 16.14 19.77
N VAL A 230 -20.05 15.38 20.85
CA VAL A 230 -18.82 14.60 21.03
C VAL A 230 -18.77 13.45 20.01
N ALA A 231 -19.89 12.78 19.74
CA ALA A 231 -20.00 11.77 18.70
C ALA A 231 -19.71 12.35 17.30
N CYS A 232 -20.19 13.56 17.00
CA CYS A 232 -19.87 14.27 15.76
C CYS A 232 -18.36 14.58 15.63
N LEU A 233 -17.73 15.06 16.71
CA LEU A 233 -16.28 15.28 16.74
C LEU A 233 -15.50 13.98 16.55
N GLY A 234 -15.99 12.88 17.13
CA GLY A 234 -15.46 11.54 16.93
C GLY A 234 -15.48 11.13 15.46
N SER A 235 -16.66 11.22 14.82
CA SER A 235 -16.83 10.89 13.40
C SER A 235 -15.99 11.79 12.49
N LEU A 236 -15.91 13.10 12.79
CA LEU A 236 -15.02 14.02 12.09
C LEU A 236 -13.56 13.55 12.14
N ALA A 237 -13.03 13.26 13.33
CA ALA A 237 -11.65 12.82 13.48
C ALA A 237 -11.37 11.51 12.71
N ARG A 238 -12.33 10.56 12.71
CA ARG A 238 -12.23 9.32 11.91
C ARG A 238 -12.30 9.58 10.41
N ALA A 239 -13.12 10.54 9.96
CA ALA A 239 -13.20 10.92 8.56
C ALA A 239 -11.89 11.57 8.07
N LEU A 240 -11.24 12.40 8.91
CA LEU A 240 -9.90 12.93 8.64
C LEU A 240 -8.86 11.82 8.53
N CYS A 241 -8.92 10.81 9.41
CA CYS A 241 -8.11 9.60 9.27
C CYS A 241 -8.34 8.91 7.91
N GLY A 242 -9.60 8.76 7.48
CA GLY A 242 -9.92 8.14 6.20
C GLY A 242 -9.23 8.82 5.02
N VAL A 243 -9.24 10.16 4.98
CA VAL A 243 -8.58 10.95 3.93
C VAL A 243 -7.06 10.83 4.01
N ALA A 244 -6.46 11.14 5.17
CA ALA A 244 -5.00 11.15 5.31
C ALA A 244 -4.40 9.73 5.18
N GLY A 245 -5.08 8.72 5.74
CA GLY A 245 -4.73 7.31 5.63
C GLY A 245 -4.84 6.80 4.20
N GLY A 246 -5.93 7.14 3.49
CA GLY A 246 -6.10 6.80 2.08
C GLY A 246 -5.03 7.42 1.18
N ALA A 247 -4.76 8.72 1.34
CA ALA A 247 -3.77 9.42 0.54
C ALA A 247 -2.33 8.92 0.81
N SER A 248 -1.95 8.77 2.09
CA SER A 248 -0.63 8.24 2.47
C SER A 248 -0.45 6.79 2.02
N ARG A 249 -1.51 5.97 2.03
CA ARG A 249 -1.47 4.60 1.50
C ARG A 249 -1.11 4.59 0.02
N VAL A 250 -1.69 5.46 -0.82
CA VAL A 250 -1.31 5.52 -2.25
C VAL A 250 0.18 5.79 -2.43
N ALA A 251 0.74 6.75 -1.68
CA ALA A 251 2.17 7.05 -1.72
C ALA A 251 3.02 5.87 -1.25
N LEU A 252 2.62 5.16 -0.19
CA LEU A 252 3.31 3.98 0.32
C LEU A 252 3.21 2.77 -0.63
N THR A 253 2.05 2.52 -1.22
CA THR A 253 1.86 1.47 -2.24
C THR A 253 2.80 1.70 -3.42
N ARG A 254 2.99 2.97 -3.85
CA ARG A 254 3.97 3.32 -4.89
C ARG A 254 5.41 3.06 -4.43
N HIS A 255 5.76 3.42 -3.19
CA HIS A 255 7.08 3.13 -2.60
C HIS A 255 7.39 1.62 -2.56
N PHE A 256 6.39 0.81 -2.21
CA PHE A 256 6.53 -0.64 -2.15
C PHE A 256 6.65 -1.30 -3.52
N ALA A 257 6.05 -0.73 -4.57
CA ALA A 257 6.08 -1.32 -5.90
C ALA A 257 7.45 -1.16 -6.57
N ARG A 258 8.19 -2.27 -6.77
CA ARG A 258 9.52 -2.26 -7.41
C ARG A 258 9.56 -2.90 -8.80
N ALA A 259 8.43 -3.45 -9.27
CA ALA A 259 8.33 -4.12 -10.56
C ALA A 259 7.13 -3.62 -11.39
N HIS A 260 6.85 -2.31 -11.35
CA HIS A 260 5.66 -1.71 -11.97
C HIS A 260 4.34 -2.40 -11.56
N ASN A 261 4.28 -2.85 -10.31
CA ASN A 261 3.24 -3.73 -9.77
C ASN A 261 2.38 -3.04 -8.70
N ALA A 262 2.23 -1.72 -8.74
CA ALA A 262 1.50 -0.95 -7.73
C ALA A 262 0.05 -1.41 -7.54
N ALA A 263 -0.64 -1.79 -8.61
CA ALA A 263 -2.01 -2.32 -8.52
C ALA A 263 -2.07 -3.68 -7.79
N ASP A 264 -1.09 -4.58 -8.04
CA ASP A 264 -1.00 -5.86 -7.35
C ASP A 264 -0.67 -5.63 -5.87
N VAL A 265 0.30 -4.77 -5.55
CA VAL A 265 0.60 -4.36 -4.16
C VAL A 265 -0.66 -3.83 -3.47
N ALA A 266 -1.38 -2.89 -4.09
CA ALA A 266 -2.63 -2.34 -3.54
C ALA A 266 -3.68 -3.44 -3.26
N ALA A 267 -3.85 -4.38 -4.18
CA ALA A 267 -4.80 -5.49 -4.03
C ALA A 267 -4.41 -6.44 -2.88
N LYS A 268 -3.11 -6.73 -2.70
CA LYS A 268 -2.63 -7.58 -1.60
C LYS A 268 -2.71 -6.88 -0.25
N GLU A 269 -2.37 -5.60 -0.19
CA GLU A 269 -2.62 -4.78 0.99
C GLU A 269 -4.12 -4.73 1.32
N GLY A 270 -4.99 -4.64 0.31
CA GLY A 270 -6.45 -4.70 0.51
C GLY A 270 -6.90 -6.04 1.10
N SER A 271 -6.30 -7.14 0.65
CA SER A 271 -6.57 -8.48 1.16
C SER A 271 -6.09 -8.66 2.61
N GLN A 272 -4.90 -8.13 2.94
CA GLN A 272 -4.36 -8.12 4.30
C GLN A 272 -5.25 -7.32 5.25
N GLU A 273 -5.64 -6.11 4.84
CA GLU A 273 -6.54 -5.23 5.60
C GLU A 273 -7.90 -5.90 5.83
N THR A 274 -8.46 -6.55 4.80
CA THR A 274 -9.75 -7.26 4.91
C THR A 274 -9.66 -8.45 5.87
N ALA A 275 -8.56 -9.21 5.84
CA ALA A 275 -8.38 -10.30 6.79
C ALA A 275 -8.25 -9.76 8.23
N ALA A 276 -7.47 -8.69 8.42
CA ALA A 276 -7.35 -8.02 9.71
C ALA A 276 -8.70 -7.49 10.21
N SER A 277 -9.52 -6.92 9.32
CA SER A 277 -10.85 -6.39 9.67
C SER A 277 -11.81 -7.47 10.12
N VAL A 278 -11.87 -8.59 9.40
CA VAL A 278 -12.73 -9.74 9.77
C VAL A 278 -12.30 -10.32 11.10
N ILE A 279 -11.01 -10.64 11.26
CA ILE A 279 -10.48 -11.25 12.49
C ILE A 279 -10.65 -10.28 13.66
N GLY A 280 -10.24 -9.03 13.49
CA GLY A 280 -10.30 -8.00 14.52
C GLY A 280 -11.73 -7.68 14.94
N SER A 281 -12.69 -7.68 14.01
CA SER A 281 -14.10 -7.45 14.34
C SER A 281 -14.71 -8.62 15.12
N LEU A 282 -14.40 -9.87 14.74
CA LEU A 282 -14.85 -11.05 15.48
C LEU A 282 -14.31 -11.05 16.92
N ILE A 283 -13.01 -10.78 17.09
CA ILE A 283 -12.40 -10.61 18.41
C ILE A 283 -13.04 -9.43 19.14
N GLY A 284 -13.26 -8.32 18.44
CA GLY A 284 -13.90 -7.12 18.96
C GLY A 284 -15.26 -7.39 19.58
N VAL A 285 -16.13 -8.14 18.91
CA VAL A 285 -17.44 -8.52 19.45
C VAL A 285 -17.29 -9.35 20.73
N LEU A 286 -16.37 -10.32 20.76
CA LEU A 286 -16.14 -11.14 21.95
C LEU A 286 -15.62 -10.30 23.13
N VAL A 287 -14.68 -9.38 22.87
CA VAL A 287 -14.12 -8.48 23.87
C VAL A 287 -15.17 -7.49 24.38
N ALA A 288 -16.00 -6.96 23.48
CA ALA A 288 -17.11 -6.07 23.84
C ALA A 288 -18.08 -6.77 24.79
N ARG A 289 -18.51 -8.00 24.46
CA ARG A 289 -19.35 -8.82 25.34
C ARG A 289 -18.69 -9.14 26.68
N ALA A 290 -17.40 -9.45 26.70
CA ALA A 290 -16.67 -9.77 27.93
C ALA A 290 -16.48 -8.56 28.85
N THR A 291 -16.45 -7.35 28.30
CA THR A 291 -16.27 -6.09 29.05
C THR A 291 -17.57 -5.33 29.30
N ASP A 292 -18.69 -5.85 28.83
CA ASP A 292 -20.00 -5.20 28.88
C ASP A 292 -20.43 -4.85 30.31
N ALA A 293 -20.27 -5.79 31.24
CA ALA A 293 -20.68 -5.64 32.64
C ALA A 293 -19.81 -4.67 33.46
N SER A 294 -18.70 -4.16 32.92
CA SER A 294 -17.77 -3.30 33.68
C SER A 294 -17.19 -2.18 32.83
N HIS A 295 -17.63 -0.95 33.11
CA HIS A 295 -17.07 0.26 32.51
C HIS A 295 -15.55 0.36 32.70
N VAL A 296 -15.03 -0.04 33.87
CA VAL A 296 -13.59 -0.03 34.15
C VAL A 296 -12.86 -1.02 33.23
N ALA A 297 -13.37 -2.25 33.09
CA ALA A 297 -12.77 -3.24 32.21
C ALA A 297 -12.77 -2.78 30.74
N ARG A 298 -13.86 -2.15 30.28
CA ARG A 298 -13.98 -1.56 28.95
C ARG A 298 -12.93 -0.47 28.71
N TRP A 299 -12.78 0.47 29.65
CA TRP A 299 -11.79 1.56 29.56
C TRP A 299 -10.35 1.04 29.61
N VAL A 300 -10.03 0.14 30.53
CA VAL A 300 -8.69 -0.47 30.63
C VAL A 300 -8.34 -1.20 29.33
N THR A 301 -9.27 -1.98 28.79
CA THR A 301 -9.08 -2.70 27.52
C THR A 301 -8.86 -1.73 26.36
N PHE A 302 -9.69 -0.68 26.26
CA PHE A 302 -9.55 0.33 25.24
C PHE A 302 -8.21 1.06 25.31
N LEU A 303 -7.78 1.48 26.51
CA LEU A 303 -6.51 2.19 26.72
C LEU A 303 -5.30 1.29 26.44
N ALA A 304 -5.35 0.02 26.87
CA ALA A 304 -4.31 -0.96 26.58
C ALA A 304 -4.15 -1.21 25.07
N LEU A 305 -5.27 -1.41 24.37
CA LEU A 305 -5.27 -1.55 22.90
C LEU A 305 -4.83 -0.26 22.19
N THR A 306 -5.12 0.91 22.76
CA THR A 306 -4.64 2.19 22.23
C THR A 306 -3.13 2.33 22.36
N ALA A 307 -2.56 1.94 23.51
CA ALA A 307 -1.12 1.92 23.71
C ALA A 307 -0.44 0.93 22.76
N ALA A 308 -1.00 -0.29 22.61
CA ALA A 308 -0.50 -1.29 21.66
C ALA A 308 -0.57 -0.78 20.21
N HIS A 309 -1.67 -0.13 19.83
CA HIS A 309 -1.85 0.48 18.52
C HIS A 309 -0.80 1.55 18.23
N VAL A 310 -0.59 2.50 19.16
CA VAL A 310 0.42 3.57 19.01
C VAL A 310 1.82 2.99 18.90
N PHE A 311 2.14 1.97 19.72
CA PHE A 311 3.42 1.26 19.64
C PHE A 311 3.61 0.60 18.27
N CYS A 312 2.63 -0.17 17.79
CA CYS A 312 2.71 -0.83 16.49
C CYS A 312 2.83 0.18 15.35
N ASN A 313 2.09 1.29 15.39
CA ASN A 313 2.20 2.36 14.41
C ASN A 313 3.60 2.99 14.40
N ALA A 314 4.16 3.31 15.58
CA ALA A 314 5.52 3.83 15.67
C ALA A 314 6.53 2.84 15.08
N ARG A 315 6.38 1.54 15.33
CA ARG A 315 7.24 0.50 14.74
C ARG A 315 7.06 0.37 13.23
N ALA A 316 5.82 0.42 12.73
CA ALA A 316 5.52 0.43 11.30
C ALA A 316 6.19 1.62 10.61
N ALA A 317 5.95 2.83 11.11
CA ALA A 317 6.54 4.04 10.58
C ALA A 317 8.08 3.98 10.61
N ARG A 318 8.70 3.52 11.71
CA ARG A 318 10.16 3.37 11.83
C ARG A 318 10.75 2.31 10.90
N SER A 319 9.97 1.34 10.44
CA SER A 319 10.42 0.35 9.47
C SER A 319 10.47 0.88 8.03
N LEU A 320 9.73 1.94 7.72
CA LEU A 320 9.64 2.53 6.38
C LEU A 320 10.88 3.35 6.02
N GLY A 321 11.67 2.84 5.09
CA GLY A 321 12.80 3.53 4.47
C GLY A 321 12.37 4.23 3.19
N VAL A 322 11.45 5.20 3.28
CA VAL A 322 10.89 5.87 2.09
C VAL A 322 11.99 6.65 1.36
N ASP A 323 12.17 6.39 0.06
CA ASP A 323 13.24 6.99 -0.77
C ASP A 323 12.93 8.45 -1.20
N ALA A 324 11.68 8.90 -1.02
CA ALA A 324 11.28 10.26 -1.35
C ALA A 324 11.94 11.30 -0.42
N VAL A 325 12.61 12.28 -1.03
CA VAL A 325 13.25 13.37 -0.30
C VAL A 325 12.23 14.50 -0.08
N ASN A 326 11.77 14.63 1.17
CA ASN A 326 10.99 15.79 1.61
C ASN A 326 11.90 16.85 2.22
N ARG A 327 11.35 18.02 2.58
CA ARG A 327 12.15 19.14 3.09
C ARG A 327 12.93 18.83 4.33
N HIS A 328 12.31 18.16 5.30
CA HIS A 328 13.01 17.78 6.52
C HIS A 328 14.18 16.83 6.24
N ARG A 329 13.97 15.86 5.33
CA ARG A 329 15.01 14.92 4.94
C ARG A 329 16.15 15.62 4.19
N ALA A 330 15.84 16.48 3.22
CA ALA A 330 16.84 17.25 2.49
C ALA A 330 17.74 18.06 3.43
N LEU A 331 17.14 18.81 4.37
CA LEU A 331 17.89 19.61 5.34
C LEU A 331 18.76 18.72 6.23
N SER A 332 18.23 17.58 6.71
CA SER A 332 18.99 16.64 7.53
C SER A 332 20.15 15.98 6.76
N MET A 333 19.97 15.72 5.47
CA MET A 333 21.01 15.17 4.59
C MET A 333 22.12 16.21 4.36
N LEU A 334 21.76 17.47 4.11
CA LEU A 334 22.71 18.57 3.95
C LEU A 334 23.51 18.81 5.22
N ASP A 335 22.85 18.87 6.37
CA ASP A 335 23.49 19.03 7.68
C ASP A 335 24.50 17.89 7.97
N ALA A 336 24.09 16.64 7.75
CA ALA A 336 24.97 15.48 7.89
C ALA A 336 26.17 15.52 6.92
N PHE A 337 25.94 15.94 5.67
CA PHE A 337 27.00 16.07 4.68
C PHE A 337 28.01 17.15 5.06
N PHE A 338 27.56 18.35 5.46
CA PHE A 338 28.44 19.44 5.84
C PHE A 338 29.20 19.18 7.14
N HIS A 339 28.62 18.46 8.10
CA HIS A 339 29.27 18.18 9.38
C HIS A 339 30.11 16.90 9.41
N LYS A 340 29.72 15.84 8.68
CA LYS A 340 30.34 14.51 8.75
C LYS A 340 30.94 14.04 7.42
N GLY A 341 30.65 14.71 6.31
CA GLY A 341 31.05 14.28 4.98
C GLY A 341 30.27 13.08 4.43
N GLU A 342 29.20 12.65 5.12
CA GLU A 342 28.43 11.45 4.78
C GLU A 342 26.92 11.78 4.72
N VAL A 343 26.20 11.16 3.79
CA VAL A 343 24.76 11.29 3.64
C VAL A 343 24.07 10.04 4.21
N PRO A 344 23.14 10.18 5.18
CA PRO A 344 22.46 9.02 5.77
C PRO A 344 21.58 8.32 4.75
N THR A 345 21.52 7.00 4.82
CA THR A 345 20.62 6.18 4.02
C THR A 345 19.15 6.39 4.43
N PRO A 346 18.16 6.12 3.56
CA PRO A 346 16.74 6.23 3.91
C PRO A 346 16.34 5.48 5.19
N ILE A 347 16.95 4.32 5.44
CA ILE A 347 16.70 3.49 6.64
C ILE A 347 17.31 4.13 7.91
N GLU A 348 18.49 4.74 7.81
CA GLU A 348 19.08 5.47 8.93
C GLU A 348 18.27 6.70 9.27
N MET A 349 17.82 7.44 8.25
CA MET A 349 16.89 8.56 8.43
C MET A 349 15.56 8.13 9.02
N ALA A 350 15.02 6.98 8.62
CA ALA A 350 13.77 6.45 9.14
C ALA A 350 13.77 6.28 10.67
N LYS A 351 14.95 6.03 11.27
CA LYS A 351 15.12 5.85 12.73
C LYS A 351 15.06 7.17 13.51
N THR A 352 15.44 8.28 12.90
CA THR A 352 15.58 9.58 13.59
C THR A 352 14.53 10.59 13.17
N GLU A 353 13.95 10.47 11.96
CA GLU A 353 13.01 11.47 11.45
C GLU A 353 11.77 11.61 12.34
N PRO A 354 11.19 12.81 12.47
CA PRO A 354 10.00 13.03 13.26
C PRO A 354 8.81 12.33 12.61
N LEU A 355 8.03 11.62 13.44
CA LEU A 355 6.80 10.95 13.01
C LEU A 355 5.61 11.91 12.95
N LEU A 356 5.63 12.95 13.79
CA LEU A 356 4.66 14.04 13.77
C LEU A 356 5.21 15.21 12.96
N PHE A 357 4.31 16.05 12.47
CA PHE A 357 4.68 17.34 11.90
C PHE A 357 5.39 18.17 12.97
N VAL A 358 6.66 18.49 12.72
CA VAL A 358 7.38 19.43 13.57
C VAL A 358 6.89 20.83 13.19
N PRO A 359 6.38 21.63 14.15
CA PRO A 359 6.05 23.02 13.90
C PRO A 359 7.24 23.72 13.26
N ARG A 360 6.98 24.55 12.26
CA ARG A 360 8.00 25.38 11.59
C ARG A 360 8.92 25.97 12.66
N SER A 361 10.19 25.55 12.69
CA SER A 361 11.22 26.43 13.21
C SER A 361 11.23 27.63 12.27
N VAL A 362 10.99 28.82 12.83
CA VAL A 362 10.96 30.13 12.14
C VAL A 362 12.30 30.47 11.46
N LYS A 363 13.33 29.63 11.61
CA LYS A 363 14.51 29.66 10.74
C LYS A 363 14.18 28.96 9.42
N ASP A 364 13.48 29.69 8.57
CA ASP A 364 13.41 29.40 7.15
C ASP A 364 14.75 29.75 6.52
N ASP A 365 15.55 28.75 6.17
CA ASP A 365 16.87 28.92 5.53
C ASP A 365 16.76 29.35 4.04
N GLY A 366 15.66 29.99 3.63
CA GLY A 366 15.46 30.44 2.24
C GLY A 366 15.25 29.33 1.20
N ILE A 367 15.28 28.04 1.57
CA ILE A 367 15.19 26.93 0.62
C ILE A 367 13.73 26.47 0.43
N ALA A 368 13.21 26.69 -0.78
CA ALA A 368 11.96 26.13 -1.29
C ALA A 368 12.24 24.85 -2.10
N LEU A 369 11.75 23.70 -1.65
CA LEU A 369 11.83 22.45 -2.41
C LEU A 369 10.61 22.25 -3.30
N GLY A 370 10.84 21.75 -4.52
CA GLY A 370 9.79 21.61 -5.53
C GLY A 370 9.42 22.93 -6.23
N ALA A 371 10.15 24.01 -5.94
CA ALA A 371 10.14 25.20 -6.78
C ALA A 371 10.65 24.83 -8.18
N SER A 372 10.03 25.39 -9.20
CA SER A 372 10.56 25.28 -10.56
C SER A 372 11.93 25.95 -10.59
N LEU A 373 12.90 25.38 -11.30
CA LEU A 373 14.16 26.07 -11.59
C LEU A 373 13.90 27.42 -12.30
N ALA A 374 12.78 27.55 -13.02
CA ALA A 374 12.35 28.81 -13.63
C ALA A 374 11.80 29.85 -12.64
N SER A 375 11.56 29.47 -11.38
CA SER A 375 11.10 30.37 -10.32
C SER A 375 12.22 30.80 -9.36
N VAL A 376 13.46 30.43 -9.66
CA VAL A 376 14.65 30.90 -8.94
C VAL A 376 15.17 32.11 -9.72
N ASP A 377 14.95 33.32 -9.19
CA ASP A 377 15.51 34.54 -9.77
C ASP A 377 17.04 34.52 -9.67
N ALA A 378 17.73 35.09 -10.66
CA ALA A 378 19.20 35.09 -10.76
C ALA A 378 19.94 35.85 -9.63
N GLU A 379 19.21 36.41 -8.65
CA GLU A 379 19.75 37.11 -7.48
C GLU A 379 19.60 36.35 -6.14
N THR A 380 19.01 35.15 -6.14
CA THR A 380 19.01 34.20 -5.00
C THR A 380 19.98 33.06 -5.24
#